data_AF-A0A6I9S5B5-F1
#
_entry.id   AF-A0A6I9S5B5-F1
#
_cell.length_a   1.000
_cell.length_b   1.000
_cell.length_c   1.000
_cell.angle_alpha   90.00
_cell.angle_beta   90.00
_cell.angle_gamma   90.00
#
_symmetry.space_group_name_H-M   'P 1'
#
loop_
_entity.id
_entity.type
_entity.pdbx_description
1 polymer ?
#
loop_
_entity_poly.entity_id
_entity_poly.type
_entity_poly.pdbx_seq_one_letter_code
_entity_poly.pdbx_strand_id
1 'polypeptide(L)'
;MAAGFSGSGGLVVVPLLVFYLSCSSQPPFVSGQESQQDDAVSLLKRASDMIKVKQYTDAHRLLSAAIEANPNLSEAYSQRASVLRHLCRFEESEKNYKKFLELKPGTSSMEKELSQLLQAQSALDSAYNYFESGDFSKALDYIDKIVLVFSPGCLRAKILKVKLLLALKDYSSAISETGYILKQDEDNLEALLLRGRAYYYLSDHDVATRHFQKGLRLDPEHSELKKAYFGLKNLLKKTKSAEDNAAMGKLRLAVEDFKAALAMDPSHSAYNVHLHLGLCKVLVQLGRGKDAIKSCTDALEIDGELVEALVQRGEAKLITEDWEGAVEDLKIAAQKSPQDMSIREALLRAEKSLKLSKRKDWYKILGVPRTASVAEIKRAYKKLALQWHPDKNVDNREAAEAQFREIAAAYEVLGDEEKRTRYDRGEDVDDMGMGMGGGGFNPFAGGGQQFTFHFEGGFPGGGFPGGGFPGGFEFNF
;
A
#
# COMPACT_ATOMS: atom_id res chain seq x y z
N MET A 1 -69.02 47.63 5.08
CA MET A 1 -68.58 48.80 5.86
C MET A 1 -67.45 49.44 5.06
N ALA A 2 -67.74 50.42 4.19
CA ALA A 2 -67.78 51.88 4.48
C ALA A 2 -66.39 52.38 4.93
N ALA A 3 -65.72 53.40 4.39
CA ALA A 3 -65.90 54.44 3.35
C ALA A 3 -64.45 54.87 2.95
N GLY A 4 -64.07 55.49 1.83
CA GLY A 4 -64.71 56.50 0.98
C GLY A 4 -64.34 57.93 1.46
N PHE A 5 -63.39 58.64 0.82
CA PHE A 5 -63.25 60.12 0.72
C PHE A 5 -62.08 60.42 -0.26
N SER A 6 -62.30 60.83 -1.52
CA SER A 6 -62.67 62.14 -2.10
C SER A 6 -61.57 63.22 -2.05
N GLY A 7 -61.35 63.90 -3.19
CA GLY A 7 -60.53 65.12 -3.26
C GLY A 7 -59.96 65.45 -4.65
N SER A 8 -60.77 66.11 -5.48
CA SER A 8 -60.50 66.54 -6.87
C SER A 8 -59.96 67.97 -6.99
N GLY A 9 -59.13 68.22 -8.02
CA GLY A 9 -59.26 69.40 -8.91
C GLY A 9 -58.37 70.63 -8.66
N GLY A 10 -57.85 71.21 -9.75
CA GLY A 10 -57.38 72.61 -9.77
C GLY A 10 -56.28 72.92 -10.80
N LEU A 11 -56.67 73.28 -12.02
CA LEU A 11 -55.83 73.84 -13.10
C LEU A 11 -55.97 75.37 -13.08
N VAL A 12 -54.87 76.14 -13.08
CA VAL A 12 -54.85 77.60 -13.34
C VAL A 12 -53.57 78.00 -14.11
N VAL A 13 -53.68 79.08 -14.88
CA VAL A 13 -53.01 79.45 -16.14
C VAL A 13 -51.90 80.53 -15.95
N VAL A 14 -50.74 80.34 -16.61
CA VAL A 14 -49.87 81.23 -17.48
C VAL A 14 -49.90 82.77 -17.20
N PRO A 15 -48.76 83.54 -17.17
CA PRO A 15 -48.09 84.00 -18.40
C PRO A 15 -46.56 84.28 -18.46
N LEU A 16 -46.03 84.02 -19.68
CA LEU A 16 -45.01 84.70 -20.50
C LEU A 16 -44.07 85.77 -19.90
N LEU A 17 -42.77 85.67 -20.24
CA LEU A 17 -42.02 86.78 -20.85
C LEU A 17 -40.78 86.28 -21.63
N VAL A 18 -40.58 86.94 -22.76
CA VAL A 18 -39.65 86.70 -23.88
C VAL A 18 -38.41 87.60 -23.71
N PHE A 19 -37.20 87.17 -24.14
CA PHE A 19 -36.31 87.88 -25.09
C PHE A 19 -34.87 87.34 -25.13
N TYR A 20 -34.45 86.96 -26.35
CA TYR A 20 -33.14 87.05 -27.01
C TYR A 20 -31.84 87.17 -26.20
N LEU A 21 -30.83 86.36 -26.57
CA LEU A 21 -29.64 86.87 -27.27
C LEU A 21 -28.78 85.72 -27.83
N SER A 22 -28.45 85.82 -29.11
CA SER A 22 -27.42 85.03 -29.79
C SER A 22 -26.04 85.36 -29.22
N CYS A 23 -25.21 84.35 -28.95
CA CYS A 23 -23.77 84.54 -28.90
C CYS A 23 -23.05 83.27 -29.36
N SER A 24 -22.52 83.33 -30.57
CA SER A 24 -21.55 82.40 -31.13
C SER A 24 -20.24 82.45 -30.34
N SER A 25 -19.84 81.33 -29.74
CA SER A 25 -18.42 80.99 -29.53
C SER A 25 -18.29 79.49 -29.25
N GLN A 26 -17.63 78.76 -30.16
CA GLN A 26 -17.00 77.48 -29.81
C GLN A 26 -15.93 77.75 -28.74
N PRO A 27 -15.78 76.88 -27.73
CA PRO A 27 -14.64 75.93 -27.73
C PRO A 27 -14.93 74.62 -26.95
N PRO A 28 -13.96 73.70 -26.79
CA PRO A 28 -13.31 72.90 -27.81
C PRO A 28 -13.72 71.41 -27.69
N PHE A 29 -13.77 70.70 -28.82
CA PHE A 29 -14.03 69.25 -28.89
C PHE A 29 -12.84 68.38 -28.41
N VAL A 30 -11.86 68.97 -27.71
CA VAL A 30 -10.55 68.36 -27.39
C VAL A 30 -10.46 67.83 -25.95
N SER A 31 -11.23 68.38 -24.99
CA SER A 31 -11.12 68.00 -23.57
C SER A 31 -11.66 66.59 -23.25
N GLY A 32 -12.55 66.05 -24.10
CA GLY A 32 -13.11 64.71 -23.93
C GLY A 32 -12.15 63.58 -24.36
N GLN A 33 -11.31 63.84 -25.38
CA GLN A 33 -10.32 62.85 -25.85
C GLN A 33 -9.10 62.79 -24.92
N GLU A 34 -8.64 63.93 -24.40
CA GLU A 34 -7.54 63.95 -23.42
C GLU A 34 -7.91 63.24 -22.11
N SER A 35 -9.13 63.44 -21.59
CA SER A 35 -9.54 62.77 -20.34
C SER A 35 -9.72 61.26 -20.50
N GLN A 36 -10.23 60.79 -21.65
CA GLN A 36 -10.35 59.37 -21.95
C GLN A 36 -8.98 58.70 -22.21
N GLN A 37 -8.05 59.45 -22.80
CA GLN A 37 -6.69 58.97 -23.06
C GLN A 37 -5.87 58.88 -21.77
N ASP A 38 -6.01 59.83 -20.86
CA ASP A 38 -5.41 59.79 -19.52
C ASP A 38 -5.97 58.64 -18.66
N ASP A 39 -7.28 58.37 -18.76
CA ASP A 39 -7.91 57.24 -18.06
C ASP A 39 -7.41 55.88 -18.58
N ALA A 40 -7.28 55.73 -19.92
CA ALA A 40 -6.73 54.51 -20.53
C ALA A 40 -5.28 54.22 -20.11
N VAL A 41 -4.43 55.25 -20.03
CA VAL A 41 -3.02 55.10 -19.59
C VAL A 41 -2.94 54.77 -18.09
N SER A 42 -3.81 55.35 -17.28
CA SER A 42 -3.94 55.02 -15.85
C SER A 42 -4.32 53.54 -15.65
N LEU A 43 -5.30 53.04 -16.40
CA LEU A 43 -5.72 51.64 -16.39
C LEU A 43 -4.58 50.71 -16.81
N LEU A 44 -3.82 51.06 -17.85
CA LEU A 44 -2.65 50.30 -18.31
C LEU A 44 -1.58 50.19 -17.22
N LYS A 45 -1.30 51.29 -16.50
CA LYS A 45 -0.32 51.29 -15.41
C LYS A 45 -0.76 50.40 -14.26
N ARG A 46 -2.03 50.49 -13.86
CA ARG A 46 -2.61 49.61 -12.83
C ARG A 46 -2.56 48.14 -13.26
N ALA A 47 -2.86 47.84 -14.52
CA ALA A 47 -2.73 46.48 -15.03
C ALA A 47 -1.29 45.98 -14.97
N SER A 48 -0.31 46.81 -15.31
CA SER A 48 1.12 46.48 -15.22
C SER A 48 1.52 46.10 -13.78
N ASP A 49 0.97 46.78 -12.77
CA ASP A 49 1.23 46.46 -11.37
C ASP A 49 0.56 45.14 -10.95
N MET A 50 -0.66 44.85 -11.43
CA MET A 50 -1.30 43.54 -11.20
C MET A 50 -0.52 42.39 -11.84
N ILE A 51 0.08 42.59 -13.02
CA ILE A 51 0.94 41.59 -13.69
C ILE A 51 2.16 41.26 -12.81
N LYS A 52 2.81 42.27 -12.21
CA LYS A 52 3.97 42.04 -11.32
C LYS A 52 3.62 41.19 -10.10
N VAL A 53 2.39 41.34 -9.59
CA VAL A 53 1.86 40.56 -8.45
C VAL A 53 1.24 39.22 -8.91
N LYS A 54 1.33 38.89 -10.21
CA LYS A 54 0.79 37.65 -10.83
C LYS A 54 -0.73 37.52 -10.74
N GLN A 55 -1.45 38.64 -10.62
CA GLN A 55 -2.91 38.70 -10.68
C GLN A 55 -3.39 38.87 -12.12
N TYR A 56 -3.22 37.80 -12.92
CA TYR A 56 -3.45 37.84 -14.36
C TYR A 56 -4.92 38.07 -14.75
N THR A 57 -5.88 37.56 -13.97
CA THR A 57 -7.32 37.74 -14.23
C THR A 57 -7.75 39.20 -14.08
N ASP A 58 -7.32 39.86 -13.00
CA ASP A 58 -7.58 41.29 -12.78
C ASP A 58 -6.84 42.16 -13.80
N ALA A 59 -5.58 41.83 -14.12
CA ALA A 59 -4.83 42.50 -15.16
C ALA A 59 -5.55 42.43 -16.52
N HIS A 60 -6.08 41.26 -16.88
CA HIS A 60 -6.84 41.06 -18.12
C HIS A 60 -8.07 41.98 -18.20
N ARG A 61 -8.82 42.11 -17.09
CA ARG A 61 -9.99 42.98 -17.00
C ARG A 61 -9.61 44.45 -17.19
N LEU A 62 -8.57 44.92 -16.49
CA LEU A 62 -8.09 46.29 -16.61
C LEU A 62 -7.58 46.62 -18.02
N LEU A 63 -6.86 45.69 -18.65
CA LEU A 63 -6.36 45.86 -20.03
C LEU A 63 -7.49 45.88 -21.06
N SER A 64 -8.55 45.10 -20.82
CA SER A 64 -9.72 45.13 -21.69
C SER A 64 -10.43 46.48 -21.60
N ALA A 65 -10.63 47.01 -20.39
CA ALA A 65 -11.17 48.36 -20.19
C ALA A 65 -10.27 49.47 -20.80
N ALA A 66 -8.94 49.34 -20.69
CA ALA A 66 -8.00 50.28 -21.29
C ALA A 66 -8.09 50.30 -22.82
N ILE A 67 -8.26 49.14 -23.45
CA ILE A 67 -8.43 49.02 -24.91
C ILE A 67 -9.80 49.55 -25.36
N GLU A 68 -10.85 49.37 -24.56
CA GLU A 68 -12.16 49.95 -24.82
C GLU A 68 -12.13 51.49 -24.76
N ALA A 69 -11.41 52.05 -23.78
CA ALA A 69 -11.22 53.49 -23.65
C ALA A 69 -10.34 54.08 -24.77
N ASN A 70 -9.30 53.35 -25.20
CA ASN A 70 -8.44 53.77 -26.31
C ASN A 70 -8.02 52.57 -27.20
N PRO A 71 -8.72 52.34 -28.33
CA PRO A 71 -8.42 51.24 -29.25
C PRO A 71 -7.09 51.34 -30.00
N ASN A 72 -6.42 52.50 -29.98
CA ASN A 72 -5.13 52.69 -30.64
C ASN A 72 -3.94 52.52 -29.67
N LEU A 73 -4.20 52.16 -28.41
CA LEU A 73 -3.19 51.97 -27.39
C LEU A 73 -2.44 50.64 -27.58
N SER A 74 -1.39 50.67 -28.41
CA SER A 74 -0.61 49.47 -28.78
C SER A 74 -0.10 48.70 -27.55
N GLU A 75 0.43 49.40 -26.54
CA GLU A 75 1.00 48.82 -25.33
C GLU A 75 -0.01 47.95 -24.56
N ALA A 76 -1.29 48.33 -24.58
CA ALA A 76 -2.35 47.56 -23.93
C ALA A 76 -2.60 46.22 -24.65
N TYR A 77 -2.54 46.18 -25.98
CA TYR A 77 -2.62 44.92 -26.74
C TYR A 77 -1.43 44.00 -26.44
N SER A 78 -0.21 44.54 -26.37
CA SER A 78 0.99 43.76 -26.03
C SER A 78 0.88 43.15 -24.63
N GLN A 79 0.54 43.96 -23.62
CA GLN A 79 0.37 43.47 -22.26
C GLN A 79 -0.80 42.48 -22.14
N ARG A 80 -1.92 42.72 -22.83
CA ARG A 80 -3.07 41.80 -22.81
C ARG A 80 -2.72 40.48 -23.46
N ALA A 81 -1.96 40.50 -24.56
CA ALA A 81 -1.47 39.29 -25.20
C ALA A 81 -0.60 38.47 -24.23
N SER A 82 0.36 39.10 -23.55
CA SER A 82 1.19 38.44 -22.54
C SER A 82 0.36 37.83 -21.40
N VAL A 83 -0.59 38.58 -20.86
CA VAL A 83 -1.53 38.09 -19.82
C VAL A 83 -2.36 36.90 -20.32
N LEU A 84 -2.90 36.97 -21.53
CA LEU A 84 -3.67 35.89 -22.14
C LEU A 84 -2.81 34.63 -22.36
N ARG A 85 -1.53 34.78 -22.75
CA ARG A 85 -0.57 33.66 -22.83
C ARG A 85 -0.37 33.03 -21.46
N HIS A 86 -0.19 33.83 -20.41
CA HIS A 86 -0.05 33.32 -19.05
C HIS A 86 -1.29 32.55 -18.56
N LEU A 87 -2.47 32.89 -19.06
CA LEU A 87 -3.74 32.21 -18.78
C LEU A 87 -4.03 31.02 -19.72
N CYS A 88 -3.12 30.67 -20.65
CA CYS A 88 -3.34 29.67 -21.71
C CYS A 88 -4.52 29.98 -22.66
N ARG A 89 -4.86 31.25 -22.86
CA ARG A 89 -5.82 31.71 -23.87
C ARG A 89 -5.07 32.05 -25.16
N PHE A 90 -4.48 31.03 -25.78
CA PHE A 90 -3.48 31.20 -26.84
C PHE A 90 -4.04 31.88 -28.09
N GLU A 91 -5.21 31.48 -28.57
CA GLU A 91 -5.86 32.07 -29.76
C GLU A 91 -6.14 33.56 -29.57
N GLU A 92 -6.63 33.96 -28.39
CA GLU A 92 -6.91 35.35 -28.08
C GLU A 92 -5.62 36.16 -27.92
N SER A 93 -4.60 35.55 -27.31
CA SER A 93 -3.27 36.16 -27.20
C SER A 93 -2.68 36.42 -28.58
N GLU A 94 -2.76 35.46 -29.49
CA GLU A 94 -2.28 35.58 -30.87
C GLU A 94 -2.97 36.74 -31.61
N LYS A 95 -4.30 36.85 -31.49
CA LYS A 95 -5.07 37.97 -32.06
C LYS A 95 -4.58 39.33 -31.54
N ASN A 96 -4.26 39.42 -30.25
CA ASN A 96 -3.75 40.66 -29.66
C ASN A 96 -2.32 40.99 -30.12
N TYR A 97 -1.44 39.99 -30.28
CA TYR A 97 -0.11 40.20 -30.87
C TYR A 97 -0.20 40.67 -32.33
N LYS A 98 -1.07 40.05 -33.13
CA LYS A 98 -1.33 40.48 -34.52
C LYS A 98 -1.84 41.93 -34.54
N LYS A 99 -2.78 42.27 -33.66
CA LYS A 99 -3.29 43.65 -33.57
C LYS A 99 -2.23 44.66 -33.17
N PHE A 100 -1.32 44.29 -32.26
CA PHE A 100 -0.16 45.12 -31.94
C PHE A 100 0.72 45.37 -33.18
N LEU A 101 1.03 44.32 -33.94
CA LEU A 101 1.91 44.41 -35.11
C LEU A 101 1.28 45.23 -36.25
N GLU A 102 -0.06 45.25 -36.36
CA GLU A 102 -0.77 46.18 -37.25
C GLU A 102 -0.55 47.65 -36.86
N LEU A 103 -0.54 47.96 -35.56
CA LEU A 103 -0.35 49.32 -35.03
C LEU A 103 1.13 49.74 -35.05
N LYS A 104 2.06 48.81 -34.79
CA LYS A 104 3.51 49.04 -34.76
C LYS A 104 4.28 47.92 -35.48
N PRO A 105 4.35 47.98 -36.84
CA PRO A 105 5.10 47.01 -37.64
C PRO A 105 6.61 47.05 -37.34
N GLY A 106 7.30 45.91 -37.52
CA GLY A 106 8.76 45.81 -37.40
C GLY A 106 9.31 45.68 -35.97
N THR A 107 8.44 45.37 -35.00
CA THR A 107 8.85 45.20 -33.59
C THR A 107 9.39 43.78 -33.33
N SER A 108 10.70 43.58 -33.43
CA SER A 108 11.35 42.27 -33.25
C SER A 108 11.13 41.62 -31.87
N SER A 109 10.88 42.42 -30.83
CA SER A 109 10.53 41.88 -29.50
C SER A 109 9.18 41.16 -29.49
N MET A 110 8.21 41.63 -30.28
CA MET A 110 6.88 41.01 -30.36
C MET A 110 6.88 39.73 -31.18
N GLU A 111 7.73 39.64 -32.21
CA GLU A 111 7.93 38.39 -32.95
C GLU A 111 8.49 37.28 -32.04
N LYS A 112 9.40 37.64 -31.13
CA LYS A 112 9.90 36.70 -30.11
C LYS A 112 8.81 36.27 -29.12
N GLU A 113 7.98 37.19 -28.63
CA GLU A 113 6.84 36.87 -27.76
C GLU A 113 5.81 35.97 -28.45
N LEU A 114 5.54 36.21 -29.74
CA LEU A 114 4.68 35.36 -30.56
C LEU A 114 5.30 33.95 -30.75
N SER A 115 6.61 33.85 -30.94
CA SER A 115 7.29 32.55 -30.98
C SER A 115 7.17 31.81 -29.64
N GLN A 116 7.32 32.51 -28.51
CA GLN A 116 7.13 31.92 -27.18
C GLN A 116 5.68 31.45 -26.94
N LEU A 117 4.68 32.18 -27.45
CA LEU A 117 3.29 31.75 -27.43
C LEU A 117 3.12 30.40 -28.14
N LEU A 118 3.61 30.28 -29.37
CA LEU A 118 3.48 29.06 -30.17
C LEU A 118 4.22 27.88 -29.53
N GLN A 119 5.38 28.13 -28.93
CA GLN A 119 6.11 27.12 -28.14
C GLN A 119 5.30 26.66 -26.92
N ALA A 120 4.66 27.58 -26.20
CA ALA A 120 3.83 27.26 -25.04
C ALA A 120 2.61 26.42 -25.43
N GLN A 121 1.96 26.77 -26.55
CA GLN A 121 0.84 26.02 -27.10
C GLN A 121 1.26 24.61 -27.52
N SER A 122 2.32 24.49 -28.32
CA SER A 122 2.85 23.20 -28.78
C SER A 122 3.30 22.31 -27.60
N ALA A 123 3.89 22.91 -26.56
CA ALA A 123 4.25 22.18 -25.34
C ALA A 123 3.01 21.65 -24.61
N LEU A 124 1.93 22.43 -24.54
CA LEU A 124 0.68 22.01 -23.89
C LEU A 124 0.03 20.86 -24.66
N ASP A 125 -0.02 20.96 -25.99
CA ASP A 125 -0.56 19.92 -26.85
C ASP A 125 0.26 18.63 -26.73
N SER A 126 1.59 18.76 -26.70
CA SER A 126 2.50 17.62 -26.47
C SER A 126 2.26 16.96 -25.11
N ALA A 127 2.04 17.76 -24.05
CA ALA A 127 1.74 17.24 -22.73
C ALA A 127 0.43 16.43 -22.70
N TYR A 128 -0.62 16.91 -23.38
CA TYR A 128 -1.87 16.15 -23.50
C TYR A 128 -1.67 14.85 -24.29
N ASN A 129 -0.94 14.88 -25.41
CA ASN A 129 -0.64 13.69 -26.19
C ASN A 129 0.13 12.64 -25.36
N TYR A 130 1.13 13.06 -24.59
CA TYR A 130 1.86 12.15 -23.71
C TYR A 130 0.98 11.61 -22.57
N PHE A 131 0.12 12.45 -22.00
CA PHE A 131 -0.85 12.04 -20.99
C PHE A 131 -1.80 10.96 -21.52
N GLU A 132 -2.34 11.14 -22.73
CA GLU A 132 -3.21 10.15 -23.38
C GLU A 132 -2.48 8.85 -23.74
N SER A 133 -1.20 8.94 -24.12
CA SER A 133 -0.35 7.77 -24.38
C SER A 133 0.09 7.01 -23.12
N GLY A 134 -0.14 7.57 -21.93
CA GLY A 134 0.26 7.00 -20.64
C GLY A 134 1.71 7.29 -20.22
N ASP A 135 2.47 8.07 -20.99
CA ASP A 135 3.82 8.50 -20.62
C ASP A 135 3.76 9.72 -19.68
N PHE A 136 3.36 9.46 -18.44
CA PHE A 136 3.12 10.50 -17.45
C PHE A 136 4.39 11.26 -17.05
N SER A 137 5.56 10.62 -17.09
CA SER A 137 6.83 11.29 -16.77
C SER A 137 7.16 12.36 -17.79
N LYS A 138 7.11 12.03 -19.09
CA LYS A 138 7.38 13.03 -20.13
C LYS A 138 6.31 14.12 -20.15
N ALA A 139 5.04 13.75 -19.98
CA ALA A 139 3.96 14.74 -19.88
C ALA A 139 4.22 15.75 -18.75
N LEU A 140 4.71 15.28 -17.60
CA LEU A 140 5.05 16.14 -16.46
C LEU A 140 6.18 17.12 -16.79
N ASP A 141 7.23 16.68 -17.49
CA ASP A 141 8.34 17.56 -17.92
C ASP A 141 7.87 18.72 -18.81
N TYR A 142 6.94 18.44 -19.74
CA TYR A 142 6.35 19.50 -20.56
C TYR A 142 5.50 20.45 -19.72
N ILE A 143 4.69 19.91 -18.80
CA ILE A 143 3.82 20.71 -17.93
C ILE A 143 4.62 21.60 -16.97
N ASP A 144 5.71 21.11 -16.40
CA ASP A 144 6.56 21.91 -15.52
C ASP A 144 7.20 23.08 -16.28
N LYS A 145 7.64 22.87 -17.52
CA LYS A 145 8.12 23.98 -18.37
C LYS A 145 7.02 25.01 -18.61
N ILE A 146 5.78 24.60 -18.80
CA ILE A 146 4.65 25.51 -19.00
C ILE A 146 4.36 26.29 -17.72
N VAL A 147 4.18 25.61 -16.59
CA VAL A 147 3.79 26.25 -15.33
C VAL A 147 4.92 27.14 -14.78
N LEU A 148 6.19 26.80 -15.00
CA LEU A 148 7.34 27.56 -14.50
C LEU A 148 7.76 28.70 -15.42
N VAL A 149 7.78 28.48 -16.74
CA VAL A 149 8.41 29.41 -17.70
C VAL A 149 7.37 30.15 -18.53
N PHE A 150 6.47 29.43 -19.20
CA PHE A 150 5.62 30.04 -20.22
C PHE A 150 4.34 30.66 -19.67
N SER A 151 3.63 29.92 -18.82
CA SER A 151 2.25 30.22 -18.43
C SER A 151 1.95 29.87 -16.97
N PRO A 152 2.56 30.56 -15.99
CA PRO A 152 2.32 30.36 -14.55
C PRO A 152 0.89 30.64 -14.07
N GLY A 153 0.08 31.36 -14.85
CA GLY A 153 -1.33 31.60 -14.57
C GLY A 153 -2.27 30.51 -15.09
N CYS A 154 -1.74 29.50 -15.79
CA CYS A 154 -2.54 28.55 -16.53
C CYS A 154 -3.15 27.49 -15.62
N LEU A 155 -4.41 27.69 -15.23
CA LEU A 155 -5.15 26.73 -14.40
C LEU A 155 -5.24 25.35 -15.06
N ARG A 156 -5.49 25.29 -16.37
CA ARG A 156 -5.57 24.03 -17.13
C ARG A 156 -4.28 23.20 -17.02
N ALA A 157 -3.12 23.84 -17.17
CA ALA A 157 -1.82 23.16 -17.03
C ALA A 157 -1.57 22.71 -15.58
N LYS A 158 -1.92 23.53 -14.58
CA LYS A 158 -1.80 23.15 -13.16
C LYS A 158 -2.70 21.96 -12.80
N ILE A 159 -3.94 21.94 -13.29
CA ILE A 159 -4.85 20.81 -13.09
C ILE A 159 -4.30 19.54 -13.77
N LEU A 160 -3.78 19.65 -14.98
CA LEU A 160 -3.14 18.52 -15.66
C LEU A 160 -1.89 18.04 -14.89
N LYS A 161 -1.09 18.94 -14.34
CA LYS A 161 0.02 18.61 -13.43
C LYS A 161 -0.45 17.74 -12.27
N VAL A 162 -1.52 18.14 -11.59
CA VAL A 162 -2.08 17.37 -10.47
C VAL A 162 -2.53 15.98 -10.92
N LYS A 163 -3.21 15.87 -12.07
CA LYS A 163 -3.62 14.57 -12.63
C LYS A 163 -2.42 13.65 -12.90
N LEU A 164 -1.34 14.20 -13.45
CA LEU A 164 -0.08 13.49 -13.68
C LEU A 164 0.56 13.03 -12.38
N LEU A 165 0.63 13.90 -11.38
CA LEU A 165 1.17 13.56 -10.05
C LEU A 165 0.38 12.41 -9.40
N LEU A 166 -0.95 12.43 -9.49
CA LEU A 166 -1.80 11.32 -9.01
C LEU A 166 -1.49 10.00 -9.75
N ALA A 167 -1.31 10.06 -11.07
CA ALA A 167 -0.99 8.87 -11.88
C ALA A 167 0.40 8.31 -11.55
N LEU A 168 1.36 9.19 -11.22
CA LEU A 168 2.70 8.85 -10.74
C LEU A 168 2.75 8.48 -9.25
N LYS A 169 1.60 8.48 -8.56
CA LYS A 169 1.46 8.22 -7.11
C LYS A 169 2.20 9.21 -6.20
N ASP A 170 2.56 10.39 -6.71
CA ASP A 170 3.07 11.49 -5.88
C ASP A 170 1.90 12.30 -5.31
N TYR A 171 1.25 11.70 -4.31
CA TYR A 171 0.08 12.29 -3.65
C TYR A 171 0.45 13.54 -2.84
N SER A 172 1.66 13.60 -2.28
CA SER A 172 2.17 14.77 -1.54
C SER A 172 2.24 16.03 -2.40
N SER A 173 2.84 15.93 -3.58
CA SER A 173 2.93 17.06 -4.50
C SER A 173 1.56 17.42 -5.07
N ALA A 174 0.69 16.43 -5.33
CA ALA A 174 -0.69 16.68 -5.75
C ALA A 174 -1.48 17.49 -4.70
N ILE A 175 -1.29 17.20 -3.41
CA ILE A 175 -1.88 17.96 -2.30
C ILE A 175 -1.31 19.39 -2.25
N SER A 176 -0.01 19.56 -2.44
CA SER A 176 0.60 20.90 -2.47
C SER A 176 0.03 21.75 -3.62
N GLU A 177 0.02 21.22 -4.84
CA GLU A 177 -0.45 21.92 -6.04
C GLU A 177 -1.94 22.28 -5.98
N THR A 178 -2.79 21.34 -5.56
CA THR A 178 -4.22 21.64 -5.33
C THR A 178 -4.43 22.67 -4.23
N GLY A 179 -3.54 22.74 -3.24
CA GLY A 179 -3.59 23.75 -2.17
C GLY A 179 -3.36 25.16 -2.70
N TYR A 180 -2.41 25.32 -3.63
CA TYR A 180 -2.20 26.61 -4.31
C TYR A 180 -3.41 27.01 -5.15
N ILE A 181 -4.04 26.06 -5.86
CA ILE A 181 -5.25 26.34 -6.65
C ILE A 181 -6.40 26.78 -5.72
N LEU A 182 -6.65 26.04 -4.64
CA LEU A 182 -7.73 26.35 -3.70
C LEU A 182 -7.51 27.64 -2.91
N LYS A 183 -6.27 28.11 -2.77
CA LYS A 183 -5.97 29.43 -2.21
C LYS A 183 -6.38 30.56 -3.17
N GLN A 184 -6.39 30.31 -4.47
CA GLN A 184 -6.81 31.28 -5.50
C GLN A 184 -8.32 31.21 -5.75
N ASP A 185 -8.86 30.00 -5.78
CA ASP A 185 -10.26 29.69 -6.03
C ASP A 185 -10.71 28.58 -5.07
N GLU A 186 -11.28 28.99 -3.94
CA GLU A 186 -11.67 28.09 -2.86
C GLU A 186 -12.77 27.09 -3.26
N ASP A 187 -13.55 27.43 -4.29
CA ASP A 187 -14.71 26.67 -4.77
C ASP A 187 -14.40 25.87 -6.04
N ASN A 188 -13.12 25.75 -6.39
CA ASN A 188 -12.69 24.99 -7.55
C ASN A 188 -13.02 23.49 -7.39
N LEU A 189 -14.10 23.05 -8.05
CA LEU A 189 -14.62 21.68 -7.98
C LEU A 189 -13.58 20.63 -8.36
N GLU A 190 -12.80 20.89 -9.41
CA GLU A 190 -11.81 19.94 -9.90
C GLU A 190 -10.62 19.82 -8.94
N ALA A 191 -10.14 20.92 -8.36
CA ALA A 191 -9.11 20.88 -7.34
C ALA A 191 -9.59 20.19 -6.05
N LEU A 192 -10.84 20.40 -5.62
CA LEU A 192 -11.43 19.68 -4.48
C LEU A 192 -11.50 18.17 -4.74
N LEU A 193 -11.94 17.76 -5.93
CA LEU A 193 -11.98 16.35 -6.34
C LEU A 193 -10.58 15.73 -6.34
N LEU A 194 -9.61 16.36 -7.00
CA LEU A 194 -8.26 15.83 -7.14
C LEU A 194 -7.53 15.78 -5.79
N ARG A 195 -7.71 16.80 -4.95
CA ARG A 195 -7.16 16.82 -3.58
C ARG A 195 -7.77 15.72 -2.73
N GLY A 196 -9.10 15.53 -2.80
CA GLY A 196 -9.78 14.42 -2.13
C GLY A 196 -9.27 13.05 -2.59
N ARG A 197 -9.00 12.87 -3.89
CA ARG A 197 -8.38 11.63 -4.43
C ARG A 197 -6.96 11.40 -3.89
N ALA A 198 -6.15 12.46 -3.74
CA ALA A 198 -4.82 12.34 -3.15
C ALA A 198 -4.88 11.85 -1.70
N TYR A 199 -5.72 12.47 -0.87
CA TYR A 199 -5.92 12.01 0.52
C TYR A 199 -6.52 10.60 0.60
N TYR A 200 -7.42 10.27 -0.32
CA TYR A 200 -7.99 8.93 -0.42
C TYR A 200 -6.91 7.86 -0.57
N TYR A 201 -5.97 8.03 -1.52
CA TYR A 201 -4.88 7.07 -1.73
C TYR A 201 -3.81 7.08 -0.64
N LEU A 202 -3.70 8.15 0.14
CA LEU A 202 -2.90 8.19 1.37
C LEU A 202 -3.62 7.53 2.57
N SER A 203 -4.81 6.98 2.37
CA SER A 203 -5.66 6.41 3.42
C SER A 203 -6.14 7.42 4.48
N ASP A 204 -6.03 8.72 4.21
CA ASP A 204 -6.63 9.77 5.04
C ASP A 204 -8.07 10.03 4.61
N HIS A 205 -8.91 9.04 4.88
CA HIS A 205 -10.29 8.97 4.41
C HIS A 205 -11.19 10.05 5.00
N ASP A 206 -10.89 10.53 6.19
CA ASP A 206 -11.63 11.61 6.84
C ASP A 206 -11.44 12.93 6.08
N VAL A 207 -10.20 13.26 5.73
CA VAL A 207 -9.88 14.48 4.97
C VAL A 207 -10.39 14.36 3.54
N ALA A 208 -10.24 13.19 2.90
CA ALA A 208 -10.79 12.93 1.58
C ALA A 208 -12.31 13.17 1.53
N THR A 209 -13.04 12.62 2.51
CA THR A 209 -14.49 12.77 2.65
C THR A 209 -14.91 14.22 2.77
N ARG A 210 -14.20 15.04 3.57
CA ARG A 210 -14.49 16.47 3.73
C ARG A 210 -14.35 17.23 2.41
N HIS A 211 -13.30 16.95 1.63
CA HIS A 211 -13.10 17.57 0.32
C HIS A 211 -14.21 17.18 -0.68
N PHE A 212 -14.56 15.89 -0.75
CA PHE A 212 -15.65 15.45 -1.62
C PHE A 212 -17.00 16.06 -1.22
N GLN A 213 -17.30 16.11 0.09
CA GLN A 213 -18.52 16.73 0.60
C GLN A 213 -18.57 18.23 0.31
N LYS A 214 -17.43 18.95 0.42
CA LYS A 214 -17.37 20.36 0.04
C LYS A 214 -17.71 20.55 -1.43
N GLY A 215 -17.11 19.74 -2.32
CA GLY A 215 -17.43 19.77 -3.75
C GLY A 215 -18.90 19.47 -4.03
N LEU A 216 -19.48 18.46 -3.38
CA LEU A 216 -20.90 18.10 -3.55
C LEU A 216 -21.89 19.11 -2.95
N ARG A 217 -21.46 19.97 -2.01
CA ARG A 217 -22.28 21.11 -1.55
C ARG A 217 -22.35 22.22 -2.61
N LEU A 218 -21.27 22.41 -3.37
CA LEU A 218 -21.17 23.39 -4.44
C LEU A 218 -21.89 22.91 -5.70
N ASP A 219 -21.69 21.66 -6.08
CA ASP A 219 -22.40 21.00 -7.18
C ASP A 219 -22.90 19.61 -6.75
N PRO A 220 -24.18 19.51 -6.33
CA PRO A 220 -24.78 18.25 -5.93
C PRO A 220 -24.88 17.22 -7.03
N GLU A 221 -24.80 17.58 -8.32
CA GLU A 221 -24.95 16.67 -9.47
C GLU A 221 -23.61 16.28 -10.12
N HIS A 222 -22.49 16.74 -9.56
CA HIS A 222 -21.16 16.45 -10.09
C HIS A 222 -20.84 14.94 -10.09
N SER A 223 -20.88 14.31 -11.27
CA SER A 223 -20.75 12.85 -11.43
C SER A 223 -19.49 12.27 -10.79
N GLU A 224 -18.31 12.86 -11.05
CA GLU A 224 -17.04 12.31 -10.55
C GLU A 224 -16.85 12.45 -9.04
N LEU A 225 -17.42 13.51 -8.43
CA LEU A 225 -17.41 13.72 -6.99
C LEU A 225 -18.37 12.74 -6.30
N LYS A 226 -19.56 12.51 -6.87
CA LYS A 226 -20.49 11.48 -6.39
C LYS A 226 -19.81 10.11 -6.39
N LYS A 227 -19.20 9.73 -7.52
CA LYS A 227 -18.49 8.44 -7.64
C LYS A 227 -17.39 8.30 -6.60
N ALA A 228 -16.55 9.32 -6.43
CA ALA A 228 -15.47 9.29 -5.44
C ALA A 228 -15.99 9.19 -3.99
N TYR A 229 -16.98 10.02 -3.65
CA TYR A 229 -17.60 10.03 -2.31
C TYR A 229 -18.30 8.71 -1.97
N PHE A 230 -19.18 8.24 -2.86
CA PHE A 230 -19.92 6.99 -2.61
C PHE A 230 -19.03 5.76 -2.72
N GLY A 231 -18.01 5.79 -3.59
CA GLY A 231 -16.98 4.74 -3.67
C GLY A 231 -16.26 4.57 -2.33
N LEU A 232 -15.72 5.66 -1.78
CA LEU A 232 -15.09 5.65 -0.46
C LEU A 232 -16.07 5.23 0.65
N LYS A 233 -17.28 5.79 0.67
CA LYS A 233 -18.29 5.44 1.67
C LYS A 233 -18.65 3.95 1.64
N ASN A 234 -18.79 3.37 0.44
CA ASN A 234 -19.10 1.97 0.27
C ASN A 234 -17.93 1.07 0.68
N LEU A 235 -16.68 1.46 0.35
CA LEU A 235 -15.47 0.77 0.79
C LEU A 235 -15.39 0.69 2.32
N LEU A 236 -15.56 1.83 3.00
CA LEU A 236 -15.55 1.90 4.46
C LEU A 236 -16.68 1.08 5.08
N LYS A 237 -17.89 1.16 4.52
CA LYS A 237 -19.04 0.37 4.98
C LYS A 237 -18.77 -1.13 4.85
N LYS A 238 -18.17 -1.56 3.74
CA LYS A 238 -17.86 -2.97 3.49
C LYS A 238 -16.75 -3.47 4.41
N THR A 239 -15.73 -2.65 4.64
CA THR A 239 -14.64 -2.95 5.58
C THR A 239 -15.18 -3.11 6.99
N LYS A 240 -16.01 -2.16 7.45
CA LYS A 240 -16.65 -2.24 8.76
C LYS A 240 -17.55 -3.49 8.89
N SER A 241 -18.31 -3.84 7.86
CA SER A 241 -19.09 -5.07 7.83
C SER A 241 -18.21 -6.31 7.99
N ALA A 242 -17.04 -6.34 7.35
CA ALA A 242 -16.08 -7.44 7.48
C ALA A 242 -15.56 -7.56 8.92
N GLU A 243 -15.17 -6.45 9.53
CA GLU A 243 -14.67 -6.37 10.90
C GLU A 243 -15.74 -6.78 11.92
N ASP A 244 -16.97 -6.27 11.78
CA ASP A 244 -18.11 -6.62 12.64
C ASP A 244 -18.44 -8.12 12.52
N ASN A 245 -18.45 -8.67 11.30
CA ASN A 245 -18.66 -10.10 11.08
C ASN A 245 -17.54 -10.95 11.70
N ALA A 246 -16.28 -10.50 11.61
CA ALA A 246 -15.15 -11.18 12.24
C ALA A 246 -15.29 -11.17 13.77
N ALA A 247 -15.64 -10.03 14.36
CA ALA A 247 -15.87 -9.89 15.81
C ALA A 247 -17.03 -10.76 16.31
N MET A 248 -18.07 -10.96 15.49
CA MET A 248 -19.20 -11.86 15.79
C MET A 248 -18.88 -13.35 15.53
N GLY A 249 -17.67 -13.71 15.12
CA GLY A 249 -17.30 -15.08 14.77
C GLY A 249 -17.90 -15.60 13.46
N LYS A 250 -18.53 -14.74 12.65
CA LYS A 250 -19.07 -15.06 11.32
C LYS A 250 -17.95 -15.04 10.28
N LEU A 251 -16.93 -15.85 10.50
CA LEU A 251 -15.66 -15.76 9.80
C LEU A 251 -15.78 -15.95 8.28
N ARG A 252 -16.67 -16.83 7.79
CA ARG A 252 -16.89 -17.02 6.35
C ARG A 252 -17.44 -15.76 5.66
N LEU A 253 -18.40 -15.09 6.31
CA LEU A 253 -18.96 -13.84 5.79
C LEU A 253 -17.93 -12.72 5.85
N ALA A 254 -17.10 -12.66 6.91
CA ALA A 254 -16.02 -11.70 7.00
C ALA A 254 -15.00 -11.87 5.85
N VAL A 255 -14.64 -13.12 5.48
CA VAL A 255 -13.77 -13.39 4.32
C VAL A 255 -14.38 -12.84 3.02
N GLU A 256 -15.67 -13.08 2.78
CA GLU A 256 -16.36 -12.57 1.60
C GLU A 256 -16.40 -11.04 1.58
N ASP A 257 -16.65 -10.41 2.73
CA ASP A 257 -16.69 -8.96 2.86
C ASP A 257 -15.32 -8.32 2.63
N PHE A 258 -14.24 -8.85 3.21
CA PHE A 258 -12.87 -8.37 2.97
C PHE A 258 -12.46 -8.52 1.50
N LYS A 259 -12.75 -9.66 0.86
CA LYS A 259 -12.47 -9.87 -0.56
C LYS A 259 -13.25 -8.90 -1.45
N ALA A 260 -14.51 -8.64 -1.11
CA ALA A 260 -15.33 -7.66 -1.82
C ALA A 260 -14.77 -6.24 -1.65
N ALA A 261 -14.30 -5.86 -0.45
CA ALA A 261 -13.67 -4.56 -0.21
C ALA A 261 -12.38 -4.40 -1.04
N LEU A 262 -11.50 -5.41 -1.05
CA LEU A 262 -10.28 -5.42 -1.88
C LEU A 262 -10.57 -5.29 -3.37
N ALA A 263 -11.66 -5.89 -3.85
CA ALA A 263 -12.07 -5.81 -5.25
C ALA A 263 -12.61 -4.43 -5.66
N MET A 264 -12.96 -3.55 -4.71
CA MET A 264 -13.48 -2.21 -5.02
C MET A 264 -12.40 -1.30 -5.58
N ASP A 265 -11.18 -1.38 -5.04
CA ASP A 265 -10.04 -0.60 -5.51
C ASP A 265 -8.71 -1.34 -5.29
N PRO A 266 -8.28 -2.15 -6.27
CA PRO A 266 -7.00 -2.84 -6.21
C PRO A 266 -5.78 -1.91 -6.20
N SER A 267 -5.94 -0.64 -6.62
CA SER A 267 -4.85 0.33 -6.69
C SER A 267 -4.61 1.08 -5.38
N HIS A 268 -5.53 0.95 -4.41
CA HIS A 268 -5.45 1.62 -3.12
C HIS A 268 -4.48 0.93 -2.14
N SER A 269 -3.20 0.91 -2.51
CA SER A 269 -2.14 0.18 -1.82
C SER A 269 -2.10 0.46 -0.31
N ALA A 270 -2.20 1.73 0.10
CA ALA A 270 -2.06 2.13 1.50
C ALA A 270 -3.14 1.51 2.41
N TYR A 271 -4.38 1.44 1.94
CA TYR A 271 -5.47 0.85 2.73
C TYR A 271 -5.61 -0.65 2.51
N ASN A 272 -5.19 -1.16 1.35
CA ASN A 272 -5.24 -2.59 1.07
C ASN A 272 -4.37 -3.40 2.04
N VAL A 273 -3.31 -2.81 2.63
CA VAL A 273 -2.55 -3.43 3.74
C VAL A 273 -3.49 -3.85 4.88
N HIS A 274 -4.36 -2.94 5.34
CA HIS A 274 -5.32 -3.18 6.41
C HIS A 274 -6.30 -4.30 6.04
N LEU A 275 -6.82 -4.27 4.80
CA LEU A 275 -7.75 -5.28 4.30
C LEU A 275 -7.13 -6.67 4.16
N HIS A 276 -5.90 -6.75 3.61
CA HIS A 276 -5.16 -8.00 3.48
C HIS A 276 -4.81 -8.59 4.85
N LEU A 277 -4.40 -7.76 5.80
CA LEU A 277 -4.13 -8.17 7.18
C LEU A 277 -5.41 -8.68 7.87
N GLY A 278 -6.52 -7.95 7.76
CA GLY A 278 -7.83 -8.37 8.28
C GLY A 278 -8.29 -9.70 7.70
N LEU A 279 -8.18 -9.87 6.38
CA LEU A 279 -8.46 -11.12 5.69
C LEU A 279 -7.55 -12.25 6.16
N CYS A 280 -6.25 -12.00 6.32
CA CYS A 280 -5.30 -12.99 6.80
C CYS A 280 -5.69 -13.51 8.19
N LYS A 281 -5.95 -12.61 9.15
CA LYS A 281 -6.38 -12.97 10.52
C LYS A 281 -7.60 -13.89 10.51
N VAL A 282 -8.63 -13.53 9.74
CA VAL A 282 -9.86 -14.33 9.65
C VAL A 282 -9.61 -15.70 9.01
N LEU A 283 -8.73 -15.78 8.01
CA LEU A 283 -8.36 -17.04 7.37
C LEU A 283 -7.55 -17.97 8.30
N VAL A 284 -6.66 -17.40 9.13
CA VAL A 284 -5.95 -18.14 10.19
C VAL A 284 -6.95 -18.73 11.17
N GLN A 285 -7.90 -17.92 11.68
CA GLN A 285 -8.94 -18.38 12.59
C GLN A 285 -9.83 -19.47 11.99
N LEU A 286 -10.04 -19.46 10.66
CA LEU A 286 -10.78 -20.50 9.93
C LEU A 286 -9.98 -21.79 9.68
N GLY A 287 -8.68 -21.82 9.98
CA GLY A 287 -7.80 -22.94 9.64
C GLY A 287 -7.43 -23.01 8.14
N ARG A 288 -7.71 -21.96 7.37
CA ARG A 288 -7.39 -21.89 5.92
C ARG A 288 -5.95 -21.43 5.69
N GLY A 289 -4.98 -22.19 6.20
CA GLY A 289 -3.56 -21.79 6.23
C GLY A 289 -3.00 -21.33 4.88
N LYS A 290 -3.25 -22.08 3.78
CA LYS A 290 -2.76 -21.71 2.44
C LYS A 290 -3.27 -20.35 1.95
N ASP A 291 -4.56 -20.07 2.16
CA ASP A 291 -5.15 -18.79 1.75
C ASP A 291 -4.70 -17.63 2.67
N ALA A 292 -4.50 -17.92 3.95
CA ALA A 292 -3.97 -16.97 4.93
C ALA A 292 -2.54 -16.55 4.56
N ILE A 293 -1.67 -17.51 4.24
CA ILE A 293 -0.28 -17.22 3.80
C ILE A 293 -0.27 -16.26 2.62
N LYS A 294 -1.14 -16.50 1.62
CA LYS A 294 -1.26 -15.60 0.46
C LYS A 294 -1.66 -14.19 0.91
N SER A 295 -2.77 -14.05 1.64
CA SER A 295 -3.27 -12.74 2.08
C SER A 295 -2.26 -11.97 2.94
N CYS A 296 -1.55 -12.65 3.85
CA CYS A 296 -0.50 -12.03 4.64
C CYS A 296 0.73 -11.63 3.80
N THR A 297 1.06 -12.41 2.77
CA THR A 297 2.16 -12.07 1.86
C THR A 297 1.80 -10.83 1.03
N ASP A 298 0.57 -10.75 0.51
CA ASP A 298 0.08 -9.56 -0.20
C ASP A 298 0.18 -8.30 0.70
N ALA A 299 -0.09 -8.41 2.00
CA ALA A 299 0.11 -7.31 2.95
C ALA A 299 1.59 -6.92 3.11
N LEU A 300 2.48 -7.91 3.25
CA LEU A 300 3.93 -7.72 3.43
C LEU A 300 4.64 -7.24 2.16
N GLU A 301 4.10 -7.51 0.97
CA GLU A 301 4.60 -6.95 -0.29
C GLU A 301 4.41 -5.43 -0.35
N ILE A 302 3.36 -4.92 0.31
CA ILE A 302 3.09 -3.48 0.40
C ILE A 302 3.84 -2.87 1.59
N ASP A 303 3.77 -3.51 2.76
CA ASP A 303 4.47 -3.10 3.98
C ASP A 303 5.22 -4.28 4.61
N GLY A 304 6.48 -4.45 4.21
CA GLY A 304 7.34 -5.54 4.67
C GLY A 304 7.74 -5.45 6.15
N GLU A 305 7.42 -4.34 6.83
CA GLU A 305 7.76 -4.15 8.24
C GLU A 305 6.61 -4.48 9.19
N LEU A 306 5.45 -4.86 8.65
CA LEU A 306 4.23 -5.11 9.40
C LEU A 306 4.35 -6.36 10.29
N VAL A 307 4.71 -6.13 11.56
CA VAL A 307 4.92 -7.17 12.58
C VAL A 307 3.71 -8.09 12.69
N GLU A 308 2.51 -7.53 12.70
CA GLU A 308 1.29 -8.34 12.86
C GLU A 308 1.06 -9.27 11.66
N ALA A 309 1.41 -8.85 10.44
CA ALA A 309 1.32 -9.73 9.27
C ALA A 309 2.36 -10.86 9.31
N LEU A 310 3.58 -10.60 9.82
CA LEU A 310 4.58 -11.65 10.05
C LEU A 310 4.08 -12.69 11.05
N VAL A 311 3.50 -12.24 12.17
CA VAL A 311 2.94 -13.14 13.19
C VAL A 311 1.83 -14.01 12.60
N GLN A 312 0.87 -13.39 11.90
CA GLN A 312 -0.25 -14.12 11.30
C GLN A 312 0.19 -15.07 10.18
N ARG A 313 1.22 -14.69 9.39
CA ARG A 313 1.80 -15.59 8.38
C ARG A 313 2.52 -16.77 9.01
N GLY A 314 3.24 -16.55 10.11
CA GLY A 314 3.86 -17.60 10.91
C GLY A 314 2.84 -18.60 11.46
N GLU A 315 1.75 -18.10 12.06
CA GLU A 315 0.63 -18.94 12.52
C GLU A 315 -0.03 -19.71 11.36
N ALA A 316 -0.21 -19.06 10.20
CA ALA A 316 -0.73 -19.73 9.01
C ALA A 316 0.18 -20.85 8.49
N LYS A 317 1.51 -20.66 8.58
CA LYS A 317 2.51 -21.67 8.22
C LYS A 317 2.56 -22.84 9.20
N LEU A 318 2.31 -22.61 10.49
CA LEU A 318 2.11 -23.69 11.46
C LEU A 318 0.92 -24.58 11.10
N ILE A 319 -0.18 -23.98 10.60
CA ILE A 319 -1.36 -24.73 10.13
C ILE A 319 -1.03 -25.59 8.91
N THR A 320 -0.14 -25.12 8.03
CA THR A 320 0.28 -25.88 6.83
C THR A 320 1.52 -26.75 7.06
N GLU A 321 1.97 -26.89 8.31
CA GLU A 321 3.16 -27.66 8.70
C GLU A 321 4.48 -27.16 8.07
N ASP A 322 4.53 -25.90 7.62
CA ASP A 322 5.75 -25.22 7.21
C ASP A 322 6.47 -24.66 8.46
N TRP A 323 7.06 -25.58 9.23
CA TRP A 323 7.68 -25.27 10.52
C TRP A 323 8.87 -24.31 10.39
N GLU A 324 9.68 -24.48 9.34
CA GLU A 324 10.86 -23.64 9.10
C GLU A 324 10.44 -22.21 8.75
N GLY A 325 9.52 -22.06 7.80
CA GLY A 325 9.00 -20.75 7.43
C GLY A 325 8.24 -20.06 8.56
N ALA A 326 7.59 -20.82 9.45
CA ALA A 326 6.90 -20.27 10.61
C ALA A 326 7.89 -19.69 11.64
N VAL A 327 8.97 -20.42 11.95
CA VAL A 327 10.03 -19.95 12.84
C VAL A 327 10.71 -18.70 12.28
N GLU A 328 10.97 -18.67 10.97
CA GLU A 328 11.58 -17.50 10.31
C GLU A 328 10.73 -16.23 10.50
N ASP A 329 9.45 -16.28 10.13
CA ASP A 329 8.54 -15.12 10.26
C ASP A 329 8.41 -14.66 11.72
N LEU A 330 8.21 -15.59 12.65
CA LEU A 330 8.02 -15.29 14.07
C LEU A 330 9.30 -14.77 14.73
N LYS A 331 10.47 -15.20 14.28
CA LYS A 331 11.76 -14.69 14.75
C LYS A 331 11.97 -13.24 14.32
N ILE A 332 11.64 -12.91 13.06
CA ILE A 332 11.69 -11.52 12.58
C ILE A 332 10.70 -10.65 13.38
N ALA A 333 9.47 -11.14 13.61
CA ALA A 333 8.48 -10.44 14.43
C ALA A 333 8.98 -10.22 15.87
N ALA A 334 9.56 -11.24 16.51
CA ALA A 334 10.10 -11.14 17.87
C ALA A 334 11.28 -10.17 17.97
N GLN A 335 12.12 -10.07 16.93
CA GLN A 335 13.21 -9.10 16.88
C GLN A 335 12.69 -7.66 16.79
N LYS A 336 11.64 -7.42 16.00
CA LYS A 336 10.99 -6.11 15.85
C LYS A 336 10.20 -5.69 17.10
N SER A 337 9.61 -6.64 17.81
CA SER A 337 8.80 -6.41 19.01
C SER A 337 9.29 -7.25 20.18
N PRO A 338 10.49 -6.95 20.73
CA PRO A 338 11.12 -7.81 21.71
C PRO A 338 10.29 -7.94 22.99
N GLN A 339 9.52 -6.93 23.39
CA GLN A 339 8.73 -6.95 24.63
C GLN A 339 7.39 -7.70 24.51
N ASP A 340 7.01 -8.11 23.31
CA ASP A 340 5.73 -8.81 23.11
C ASP A 340 5.86 -10.29 23.49
N MET A 341 5.33 -10.63 24.65
CA MET A 341 5.36 -12.01 25.16
C MET A 341 4.54 -12.96 24.30
N SER A 342 3.46 -12.50 23.64
CA SER A 342 2.63 -13.35 22.80
C SER A 342 3.40 -13.83 21.56
N ILE A 343 4.23 -12.97 20.98
CA ILE A 343 5.09 -13.32 19.84
C ILE A 343 6.19 -14.29 20.27
N ARG A 344 6.79 -14.09 21.46
CA ARG A 344 7.77 -15.03 22.01
C ARG A 344 7.17 -16.41 22.27
N GLU A 345 5.95 -16.46 22.80
CA GLU A 345 5.23 -17.73 23.02
C GLU A 345 4.91 -18.43 21.70
N ALA A 346 4.47 -17.69 20.68
CA ALA A 346 4.24 -18.22 19.34
C ALA A 346 5.54 -18.76 18.72
N LEU A 347 6.65 -18.02 18.84
CA LEU A 347 7.97 -18.46 18.38
C LEU A 347 8.42 -19.74 19.09
N LEU A 348 8.31 -19.80 20.42
CA LEU A 348 8.67 -21.00 21.17
C LEU A 348 7.85 -22.22 20.73
N ARG A 349 6.55 -22.02 20.49
CA ARG A 349 5.67 -23.07 19.95
C ARG A 349 6.13 -23.54 18.58
N ALA A 350 6.48 -22.61 17.68
CA ALA A 350 6.98 -22.92 16.35
C ALA A 350 8.32 -23.66 16.39
N GLU A 351 9.26 -23.22 17.23
CA GLU A 351 10.57 -23.86 17.43
C GLU A 351 10.41 -25.27 18.00
N LYS A 352 9.50 -25.46 18.97
CA LYS A 352 9.17 -26.78 19.49
C LYS A 352 8.60 -27.69 18.39
N SER A 353 7.67 -27.20 17.58
CA SER A 353 7.11 -27.98 16.46
C SER A 353 8.18 -28.34 15.41
N LEU A 354 9.07 -27.41 15.07
CA LEU A 354 10.20 -27.65 14.17
C LEU A 354 11.17 -28.70 14.73
N LYS A 355 11.45 -28.64 16.03
CA LYS A 355 12.31 -29.62 16.71
C LYS A 355 11.67 -31.01 16.69
N LEU A 356 10.37 -31.10 16.96
CA LEU A 356 9.63 -32.36 16.93
C LEU A 356 9.54 -32.94 15.53
N SER A 357 9.39 -32.13 14.48
CA SER A 357 9.34 -32.61 13.10
C SER A 357 10.70 -33.12 12.59
N LYS A 358 11.81 -32.58 13.12
CA LYS A 358 13.18 -33.08 12.85
C LYS A 358 13.57 -34.29 13.70
N ARG A 359 12.78 -34.63 14.72
CA ARG A 359 13.07 -35.76 15.62
C ARG A 359 12.88 -37.10 14.89
N LYS A 360 13.79 -38.04 15.13
CA LYS A 360 13.64 -39.42 14.63
C LYS A 360 12.38 -40.07 15.22
N ASP A 361 11.59 -40.73 14.36
CA ASP A 361 10.45 -41.55 14.77
C ASP A 361 10.93 -42.96 15.16
N TRP A 362 11.14 -43.20 16.46
CA TRP A 362 11.64 -44.47 16.98
C TRP A 362 10.66 -45.62 16.76
N TYR A 363 9.35 -45.35 16.72
CA TYR A 363 8.33 -46.35 16.46
C TYR A 363 8.42 -46.83 15.00
N LYS A 364 8.65 -45.89 14.08
CA LYS A 364 8.88 -46.20 12.66
C LYS A 364 10.15 -47.02 12.45
N ILE A 365 11.23 -46.73 13.18
CA ILE A 365 12.49 -47.49 13.12
C ILE A 365 12.29 -48.94 13.61
N LEU A 366 11.52 -49.15 14.68
CA LEU A 366 11.18 -50.49 15.17
C LEU A 366 10.04 -51.17 14.38
N GLY A 367 9.39 -50.46 13.46
CA GLY A 367 8.28 -50.98 12.66
C GLY A 367 7.03 -51.32 13.49
N VAL A 368 6.78 -50.59 14.58
CA VAL A 368 5.64 -50.81 15.49
C VAL A 368 4.73 -49.58 15.55
N PRO A 369 3.42 -49.73 15.81
CA PRO A 369 2.54 -48.59 16.03
C PRO A 369 2.86 -47.89 17.37
N ARG A 370 2.51 -46.61 17.49
CA ARG A 370 2.66 -45.84 18.74
C ARG A 370 1.90 -46.44 19.94
N THR A 371 0.87 -47.23 19.66
CA THR A 371 0.05 -47.94 20.65
C THR A 371 0.64 -49.29 21.07
N ALA A 372 1.81 -49.69 20.54
CA ALA A 372 2.43 -50.97 20.85
C ALA A 372 2.74 -51.12 22.35
N SER A 373 2.51 -52.31 22.90
CA SER A 373 2.91 -52.67 24.26
C SER A 373 4.43 -52.82 24.38
N VAL A 374 4.96 -52.71 25.60
CA VAL A 374 6.40 -52.93 25.89
C VAL A 374 6.86 -54.31 25.42
N ALA A 375 5.98 -55.33 25.52
CA ALA A 375 6.26 -56.68 25.03
C ALA A 375 6.40 -56.73 23.50
N GLU A 376 5.56 -56.01 22.75
CA GLU A 376 5.64 -55.92 21.29
C GLU A 376 6.89 -55.15 20.84
N ILE A 377 7.21 -54.05 21.51
CA ILE A 377 8.45 -53.28 21.29
C ILE A 377 9.68 -54.18 21.50
N LYS A 378 9.71 -54.94 22.60
CA LYS A 378 10.80 -55.89 22.90
C LYS A 378 10.91 -57.02 21.87
N ARG A 379 9.78 -57.53 21.37
CA ARG A 379 9.76 -58.55 20.32
C ARG A 379 10.27 -57.99 18.98
N ALA A 380 9.83 -56.80 18.60
CA ALA A 380 10.28 -56.12 17.39
C ALA A 380 11.78 -55.84 17.42
N TYR A 381 12.30 -55.32 18.55
CA TYR A 381 13.72 -55.14 18.79
C TYR A 381 14.51 -56.44 18.59
N LYS A 382 14.13 -57.53 19.28
CA LYS A 382 14.83 -58.82 19.15
C LYS A 382 14.88 -59.33 17.70
N LYS A 383 13.77 -59.18 16.97
CA LYS A 383 13.69 -59.59 15.56
C LYS A 383 14.63 -58.77 14.68
N LEU A 384 14.60 -57.44 14.81
CA LEU A 384 15.41 -56.52 14.02
C LEU A 384 16.90 -56.61 14.39
N ALA A 385 17.23 -56.77 15.67
CA ALA A 385 18.61 -56.96 16.14
C ALA A 385 19.24 -58.25 15.59
N LEU A 386 18.48 -59.35 15.51
CA LEU A 386 18.94 -60.59 14.88
C LEU A 386 19.08 -60.49 13.37
N GLN A 387 18.25 -59.67 12.72
CA GLN A 387 18.29 -59.45 11.27
C GLN A 387 19.49 -58.60 10.86
N TRP A 388 19.76 -57.53 11.61
CA TRP A 388 20.81 -56.56 11.32
C TRP A 388 22.12 -56.79 12.10
N HIS A 389 22.29 -57.96 12.71
CA HIS A 389 23.53 -58.30 13.41
C HIS A 389 24.72 -58.31 12.42
N PRO A 390 25.87 -57.68 12.74
CA PRO A 390 27.01 -57.60 11.82
C PRO A 390 27.52 -58.98 11.36
N ASP A 391 27.51 -59.98 12.24
CA ASP A 391 27.94 -61.35 11.92
C ASP A 391 27.08 -62.03 10.85
N LYS A 392 25.82 -61.63 10.69
CA LYS A 392 24.93 -62.16 9.64
C LYS A 392 24.95 -61.34 8.35
N ASN A 393 25.59 -60.16 8.38
CA ASN A 393 25.61 -59.19 7.30
C ASN A 393 27.06 -58.81 6.95
N VAL A 394 27.93 -59.81 6.80
CA VAL A 394 29.38 -59.61 6.59
C VAL A 394 29.68 -58.78 5.34
N ASP A 395 28.91 -58.99 4.26
CA ASP A 395 29.07 -58.27 2.98
C ASP A 395 28.52 -56.83 3.01
N ASN A 396 27.67 -56.50 3.98
CA ASN A 396 27.06 -55.17 4.14
C ASN A 396 27.18 -54.66 5.59
N ARG A 397 28.37 -54.86 6.15
CA ARG A 397 28.63 -54.70 7.58
C ARG A 397 28.41 -53.27 8.06
N GLU A 398 28.83 -52.27 7.28
CA GLU A 398 28.70 -50.86 7.68
C GLU A 398 27.22 -50.41 7.76
N ALA A 399 26.40 -50.78 6.76
CA ALA A 399 24.97 -50.48 6.81
C ALA A 399 24.26 -51.26 7.92
N ALA A 400 24.66 -52.51 8.17
CA ALA A 400 24.10 -53.32 9.24
C ALA A 400 24.45 -52.76 10.63
N GLU A 401 25.69 -52.32 10.85
CA GLU A 401 26.10 -51.64 12.07
C GLU A 401 25.33 -50.32 12.29
N ALA A 402 25.12 -49.54 11.23
CA ALA A 402 24.32 -48.31 11.30
C ALA A 402 22.86 -48.59 11.68
N GLN A 403 22.20 -49.54 10.99
CA GLN A 403 20.82 -49.93 11.29
C GLN A 403 20.68 -50.53 12.69
N PHE A 404 21.61 -51.40 13.08
CA PHE A 404 21.64 -52.00 14.41
C PHE A 404 21.76 -50.93 15.51
N ARG A 405 22.58 -49.89 15.29
CA ARG A 405 22.70 -48.75 16.21
C ARG A 405 21.39 -47.98 16.33
N GLU A 406 20.68 -47.73 15.23
CA GLU A 406 19.38 -47.05 15.27
C GLU A 406 18.30 -47.88 15.96
N ILE A 407 18.27 -49.20 15.72
CA ILE A 407 17.35 -50.14 16.38
C ILE A 407 17.61 -50.21 17.89
N ALA A 408 18.88 -50.22 18.30
CA ALA A 408 19.27 -50.22 19.71
C ALA A 408 18.87 -48.90 20.39
N ALA A 409 19.15 -47.75 19.77
CA ALA A 409 18.73 -46.44 20.29
C ALA A 409 17.20 -46.33 20.41
N ALA A 410 16.46 -46.85 19.42
CA ALA A 410 15.00 -46.87 19.46
C ALA A 410 14.47 -47.72 20.63
N TYR A 411 15.08 -48.88 20.89
CA TYR A 411 14.69 -49.74 22.01
C TYR A 411 15.06 -49.15 23.38
N GLU A 412 16.16 -48.42 23.48
CA GLU A 412 16.54 -47.73 24.72
C GLU A 412 15.50 -46.68 25.13
N VAL A 413 14.95 -45.96 24.16
CA VAL A 413 13.94 -44.93 24.40
C VAL A 413 12.54 -45.54 24.59
N LEU A 414 12.13 -46.48 23.73
CA LEU A 414 10.77 -47.03 23.73
C LEU A 414 10.56 -48.22 24.67
N GLY A 415 11.64 -48.90 25.06
CA GLY A 415 11.60 -50.07 25.93
C GLY A 415 11.48 -49.72 27.42
N ASP A 416 11.81 -48.48 27.79
CA ASP A 416 11.64 -47.94 29.14
C ASP A 416 10.39 -47.05 29.19
N GLU A 417 9.48 -47.31 30.13
CA GLU A 417 8.17 -46.65 30.20
C GLU A 417 8.30 -45.14 30.48
N GLU A 418 9.30 -44.73 31.27
CA GLU A 418 9.53 -43.32 31.62
C GLU A 418 10.14 -42.55 30.44
N LYS A 419 11.16 -43.12 29.78
CA LYS A 419 11.75 -42.56 28.55
C LYS A 419 10.74 -42.51 27.42
N ARG A 420 9.90 -43.54 27.25
CA ARG A 420 8.82 -43.58 26.28
C ARG A 420 7.79 -42.49 26.54
N THR A 421 7.36 -42.34 27.79
CA THR A 421 6.40 -41.29 28.18
C THR A 421 6.96 -39.90 27.87
N ARG A 422 8.24 -39.65 28.16
CA ARG A 422 8.91 -38.38 27.83
C ARG A 422 9.05 -38.18 26.32
N TYR A 423 9.42 -39.22 25.58
CA TYR A 423 9.47 -39.22 24.12
C TYR A 423 8.11 -38.82 23.52
N ASP A 424 7.04 -39.45 24.00
CA ASP A 424 5.67 -39.23 23.54
C ASP A 424 5.14 -37.84 23.91
N ARG A 425 5.61 -37.25 25.02
CA ARG A 425 5.32 -35.85 25.40
C ARG A 425 6.12 -34.81 24.59
N GLY A 426 7.03 -35.27 23.73
CA GLY A 426 7.90 -34.38 22.97
C GLY A 426 8.98 -33.71 23.81
N GLU A 427 9.31 -34.30 24.97
CA GLU A 427 10.44 -33.88 25.81
C GLU A 427 11.74 -34.45 25.23
N ASP A 428 12.86 -33.75 25.46
CA ASP A 428 14.18 -34.26 25.11
C ASP A 428 14.51 -35.45 25.98
N VAL A 429 14.65 -36.61 25.35
CA VAL A 429 15.11 -37.84 26.01
C VAL A 429 16.65 -37.91 25.98
N ASP A 430 17.28 -37.10 25.14
CA ASP A 430 18.74 -37.01 24.96
C ASP A 430 19.43 -36.11 26.03
N ASP A 431 18.68 -35.20 26.66
CA ASP A 431 19.25 -34.19 27.59
C ASP A 431 19.55 -34.73 29.01
N MET A 432 19.30 -36.01 29.24
CA MET A 432 19.66 -36.74 30.48
C MET A 432 20.92 -37.61 30.31
N GLY A 433 21.74 -37.37 29.27
CA GLY A 433 23.00 -38.07 29.02
C GLY A 433 24.27 -37.22 29.03
N MET A 434 24.16 -35.89 29.17
CA MET A 434 25.30 -34.95 29.12
C MET A 434 25.59 -34.25 30.46
N GLY A 435 25.09 -34.79 31.58
CA GLY A 435 25.34 -34.31 32.95
C GLY A 435 26.09 -35.30 33.87
N MET A 436 26.30 -36.54 33.43
CA MET A 436 27.18 -37.50 34.12
C MET A 436 27.74 -38.51 33.11
N GLY A 437 29.05 -38.44 32.87
CA GLY A 437 29.81 -39.49 32.18
C GLY A 437 29.76 -39.42 30.66
N GLY A 438 30.69 -38.66 30.08
CA GLY A 438 30.98 -38.73 28.64
C GLY A 438 31.41 -40.15 28.24
N GLY A 439 30.71 -40.71 27.26
CA GLY A 439 31.04 -41.97 26.63
C GLY A 439 30.03 -42.27 25.53
N GLY A 440 30.37 -41.95 24.28
CA GLY A 440 29.54 -42.31 23.13
C GLY A 440 29.27 -43.82 23.12
N PHE A 441 27.99 -44.19 23.05
CA PHE A 441 27.57 -45.59 23.01
C PHE A 441 28.06 -46.24 21.70
N ASN A 442 29.16 -46.96 21.81
CA ASN A 442 29.71 -47.76 20.74
C ASN A 442 29.55 -49.23 21.15
N PRO A 443 28.47 -49.93 20.73
CA PRO A 443 28.20 -51.30 21.15
C PRO A 443 29.24 -52.33 20.65
N PHE A 444 30.22 -51.87 19.88
CA PHE A 444 31.34 -52.64 19.34
C PHE A 444 32.72 -52.15 19.79
N ALA A 445 32.82 -51.13 20.66
CA ALA A 445 34.11 -50.72 21.22
C ALA A 445 34.48 -51.66 22.37
N GLY A 446 35.48 -52.51 22.13
CA GLY A 446 36.00 -53.49 23.06
C GLY A 446 36.37 -52.91 24.43
N GLY A 447 35.87 -53.54 25.49
CA GLY A 447 36.21 -53.19 26.87
C GLY A 447 35.21 -53.71 27.90
N GLY A 448 35.19 -55.03 28.12
CA GLY A 448 34.77 -55.70 29.35
C GLY A 448 33.68 -55.06 30.23
N GLN A 449 32.43 -55.01 29.73
CA GLN A 449 31.23 -54.95 30.57
C GLN A 449 30.36 -56.14 30.15
N GLN A 450 30.31 -57.17 31.00
CA GLN A 450 29.45 -58.33 30.79
C GLN A 450 27.99 -57.87 30.85
N PHE A 451 27.34 -57.76 29.69
CA PHE A 451 25.89 -57.86 29.63
C PHE A 451 25.51 -59.31 29.92
N THR A 452 25.26 -59.62 31.19
CA THR A 452 24.66 -60.89 31.60
C THR A 452 23.19 -60.87 31.19
N PHE A 453 22.90 -61.39 29.99
CA PHE A 453 21.54 -61.64 29.56
C PHE A 453 20.99 -62.82 30.36
N HIS A 454 20.14 -62.55 31.36
CA HIS A 454 19.40 -63.59 32.07
C HIS A 454 18.27 -64.09 31.15
N PHE A 455 18.46 -65.29 30.60
CA PHE A 455 17.47 -65.97 29.78
C PHE A 455 16.60 -66.84 30.69
N GLU A 456 15.48 -66.29 31.15
CA GLU A 456 14.53 -67.05 31.96
C GLU A 456 13.62 -67.89 31.05
N GLY A 457 13.96 -69.18 30.91
CA GLY A 457 13.11 -70.18 30.28
C GLY A 457 13.83 -71.31 29.56
N GLY A 458 14.04 -72.45 30.24
CA GLY A 458 14.07 -73.76 29.58
C GLY A 458 15.16 -74.75 30.03
N PHE A 459 14.70 -75.88 30.60
CA PHE A 459 15.37 -77.18 30.80
C PHE A 459 16.39 -77.37 31.96
N PRO A 460 15.96 -77.93 33.11
CA PRO A 460 16.85 -78.45 34.14
C PRO A 460 17.15 -79.93 33.87
N GLY A 461 18.39 -80.24 33.48
CA GLY A 461 18.88 -81.59 33.23
C GLY A 461 20.25 -81.82 33.87
N GLY A 462 20.25 -82.31 35.11
CA GLY A 462 21.25 -83.20 35.71
C GLY A 462 22.73 -82.80 35.70
N GLY A 463 23.19 -82.13 36.76
CA GLY A 463 24.61 -82.11 37.13
C GLY A 463 24.90 -83.10 38.26
N PHE A 464 25.82 -84.04 38.04
CA PHE A 464 26.57 -84.72 39.11
C PHE A 464 28.08 -84.42 38.92
N PRO A 465 28.86 -84.23 40.01
CA PRO A 465 30.19 -83.65 39.93
C PRO A 465 31.33 -84.69 40.04
N GLY A 466 32.44 -84.44 39.34
CA GLY A 466 33.78 -84.82 39.80
C GLY A 466 34.56 -85.83 38.96
N GLY A 467 35.79 -85.45 38.60
CA GLY A 467 36.94 -86.36 38.49
C GLY A 467 37.61 -86.52 37.12
N GLY A 468 38.82 -85.97 36.99
CA GLY A 468 39.94 -86.57 36.23
C GLY A 468 39.99 -86.40 34.71
N PHE A 469 40.97 -85.63 34.22
CA PHE A 469 41.59 -85.81 32.89
C PHE A 469 42.23 -87.22 32.79
N PRO A 470 42.39 -87.89 31.62
CA PRO A 470 42.91 -87.32 30.37
C PRO A 470 42.34 -87.89 29.03
N GLY A 471 42.58 -87.21 27.89
CA GLY A 471 42.61 -87.87 26.58
C GLY A 471 41.89 -87.17 25.41
N GLY A 472 42.70 -86.53 24.55
CA GLY A 472 42.71 -86.61 23.08
C GLY A 472 41.44 -86.52 22.22
N PHE A 473 41.49 -85.54 21.28
CA PHE A 473 41.00 -85.60 19.87
C PHE A 473 39.48 -85.82 19.64
N GLU A 474 38.76 -85.29 18.66
CA GLU A 474 38.96 -84.45 17.46
C GLU A 474 37.54 -83.98 17.05
N PHE A 475 37.40 -82.89 16.30
CA PHE A 475 36.10 -82.43 15.79
C PHE A 475 35.62 -83.25 14.58
N ASN A 476 34.31 -83.36 14.39
CA ASN A 476 33.71 -83.40 13.05
C ASN A 476 32.30 -82.78 13.07
N PHE A 477 32.03 -82.05 11.99
CA PHE A 477 31.02 -81.02 11.76
C PHE A 477 29.57 -81.31 12.18
#